data_AF-A0AA37W4R1-F1
#
_entry.id   AF-A0AA37W4R1-F1
#
_cell.length_a   1.000
_cell.length_b   1.000
_cell.length_c   1.000
_cell.angle_alpha   90.00
_cell.angle_beta   90.00
_cell.angle_gamma   90.00
#
_symmetry.space_group_name_H-M   'P 1'
#
loop_
_entity.id
_entity.type
_entity.pdbx_description
1 polymer ?
#
loop_
_entity_poly.entity_id
_entity_poly.type
_entity_poly.pdbx_seq_one_letter_code
_entity_poly.pdbx_strand_id
1 'polypeptide(L)'
;MIMEYKMDSTAANPQKHSLTLDIFEEHLHKAIDKPTVNYRMVRVGPSRNGRGTKLKVHNGAHKATWAKTTINSRLRTINIDVYLNFKQNSLQQGDYLKLKTLAIAGIKQYWSNTITVAGVRFNVIVNPLHKSSSDAIPVDLEIEESESYGRSMNPAILGIDASFIYQRGSVTAGIPSKLIDDEFKLVSAHEFGHSILMYVGGINLSWGHKGSTNVLLQNVKASSPGYPNQGKIDLMKYYNDTKNTANLKQRITRSEAIEVDIKRLIWSSEVLWKD
;
A
#
# COMPACT_ATOMS: atom_id res chain seq x y z
N MET A 1 -3.92 -71.75 -7.36
CA MET A 1 -4.23 -70.53 -8.12
C MET A 1 -3.86 -69.35 -7.22
N ILE A 2 -2.68 -68.78 -7.44
CA ILE A 2 -2.11 -67.70 -6.64
C ILE A 2 -2.56 -66.40 -7.33
N MET A 3 -3.35 -65.57 -6.64
CA MET A 3 -3.77 -64.26 -7.15
C MET A 3 -2.76 -63.22 -6.69
N GLU A 4 -1.94 -62.75 -7.62
CA GLU A 4 -1.09 -61.57 -7.45
C GLU A 4 -1.96 -60.33 -7.26
N TYR A 5 -1.85 -59.69 -6.09
CA TYR A 5 -2.32 -58.32 -5.89
C TYR A 5 -1.29 -57.36 -6.51
N LYS A 6 -1.58 -56.84 -7.70
CA LYS A 6 -0.90 -55.65 -8.22
C LYS A 6 -1.24 -54.46 -7.33
N MET A 7 -0.27 -53.96 -6.58
CA MET A 7 -0.32 -52.60 -6.05
C MET A 7 -0.25 -51.63 -7.23
N ASP A 8 -1.34 -50.90 -7.46
CA ASP A 8 -1.34 -49.73 -8.33
C ASP A 8 -0.66 -48.59 -7.57
N SER A 9 0.64 -48.43 -7.79
CA SER A 9 1.37 -47.26 -7.34
C SER A 9 0.97 -46.09 -8.23
N THR A 10 -0.12 -45.39 -7.87
CA THR A 10 -0.32 -44.03 -8.37
C THR A 10 0.80 -43.18 -7.79
N ALA A 11 1.89 -43.07 -8.55
CA ALA A 11 2.96 -42.13 -8.31
C ALA A 11 2.31 -40.74 -8.15
N ALA A 12 2.35 -40.22 -6.93
CA ALA A 12 2.03 -38.82 -6.68
C ALA A 12 2.97 -38.00 -7.57
N ASN A 13 2.42 -37.41 -8.62
CA ASN A 13 3.15 -36.60 -9.58
C ASN A 13 3.90 -35.48 -8.82
N PRO A 14 5.24 -35.49 -8.72
CA PRO A 14 5.98 -34.55 -7.85
C PRO A 14 6.02 -33.13 -8.39
N GLN A 15 5.44 -32.85 -9.56
CA GLN A 15 5.38 -31.50 -10.14
C GLN A 15 4.17 -30.70 -9.62
N LYS A 16 4.07 -30.52 -8.30
CA LYS A 16 3.33 -29.38 -7.75
C LYS A 16 4.27 -28.18 -7.84
N HIS A 17 4.13 -27.39 -8.91
CA HIS A 17 4.93 -26.19 -9.21
C HIS A 17 5.48 -25.52 -7.94
N SER A 18 6.78 -25.67 -7.70
CA SER A 18 7.47 -24.82 -6.74
C SER A 18 7.35 -23.40 -7.28
N LEU A 19 6.57 -22.56 -6.59
CA LEU A 19 6.47 -21.15 -6.90
C LEU A 19 7.88 -20.56 -6.93
N THR A 20 8.29 -20.04 -8.09
CA THR A 20 9.58 -19.34 -8.26
C THR A 20 9.35 -17.83 -8.19
N LEU A 21 10.44 -17.06 -8.05
CA LEU A 21 10.37 -15.60 -8.15
C LEU A 21 9.74 -15.15 -9.47
N ASP A 22 10.14 -15.73 -10.60
CA ASP A 22 9.62 -15.36 -11.92
C ASP A 22 8.09 -15.55 -12.03
N ILE A 23 7.57 -16.69 -11.55
CA ILE A 23 6.13 -16.96 -11.54
C ILE A 23 5.42 -15.98 -10.59
N PHE A 24 6.02 -15.70 -9.44
CA PHE A 24 5.48 -14.73 -8.49
C PHE A 24 5.38 -13.33 -9.11
N GLU A 25 6.46 -12.82 -9.70
CA GLU A 25 6.53 -11.49 -10.33
C GLU A 25 5.55 -11.42 -11.51
N GLU A 26 5.49 -12.43 -12.38
CA GLU A 26 4.55 -12.44 -13.51
C GLU A 26 3.09 -12.28 -13.04
N HIS A 27 2.68 -13.07 -12.04
CA HIS A 27 1.32 -12.99 -11.50
C HIS A 27 1.07 -11.71 -10.72
N LEU A 28 2.06 -11.21 -9.97
CA LEU A 28 1.99 -9.94 -9.27
C LEU A 28 1.73 -8.80 -10.25
N HIS A 29 2.50 -8.74 -11.34
CA HIS A 29 2.47 -7.66 -12.33
C HIS A 29 1.15 -7.66 -13.10
N LYS A 30 0.68 -8.84 -13.53
CA LYS A 30 -0.63 -8.97 -14.17
C LYS A 30 -1.76 -8.49 -13.25
N ALA A 31 -1.70 -8.78 -11.96
CA ALA A 31 -2.75 -8.42 -11.01
C ALA A 31 -2.90 -6.91 -10.76
N ILE A 32 -1.94 -6.09 -11.18
CA ILE A 32 -1.96 -4.63 -11.02
C ILE A 32 -1.83 -3.88 -12.35
N ASP A 33 -2.11 -4.56 -13.47
CA ASP A 33 -2.04 -4.03 -14.83
C ASP A 33 -0.67 -3.43 -15.20
N LYS A 34 0.41 -4.09 -14.75
CA LYS A 34 1.79 -3.73 -15.07
C LYS A 34 2.44 -4.70 -16.06
N PRO A 35 3.43 -4.25 -16.86
CA PRO A 35 4.20 -5.13 -17.72
C PRO A 35 4.87 -6.24 -16.90
N THR A 36 4.74 -7.49 -17.33
CA THR A 36 5.32 -8.69 -16.67
C THR A 36 6.83 -8.78 -16.80
N VAL A 37 7.42 -7.97 -17.68
CA VAL A 37 8.86 -7.76 -17.76
C VAL A 37 9.21 -6.41 -17.16
N ASN A 38 10.31 -6.35 -16.40
CA ASN A 38 10.75 -5.15 -15.66
C ASN A 38 11.29 -4.01 -16.56
N TYR A 39 11.11 -4.15 -17.88
CA TYR A 39 11.49 -3.19 -18.87
C TYR A 39 10.42 -3.06 -19.96
N ARG A 40 10.34 -1.89 -20.59
CA ARG A 40 9.67 -1.68 -21.87
C ARG A 40 10.70 -1.47 -22.96
N MET A 41 10.41 -1.92 -24.17
CA MET A 41 11.21 -1.59 -25.34
C MET A 41 10.76 -0.23 -25.87
N VAL A 42 11.69 0.74 -25.93
CA VAL A 42 11.45 2.05 -26.54
C VAL A 42 12.29 2.16 -27.80
N ARG A 43 11.70 2.64 -28.89
CA ARG A 43 12.43 2.95 -30.11
C ARG A 43 12.93 4.39 -30.05
N VAL A 44 14.23 4.59 -30.20
CA VAL A 44 14.85 5.92 -30.27
C VAL A 44 15.58 6.09 -31.61
N GLY A 45 15.52 7.30 -32.17
CA GLY A 45 16.17 7.66 -33.44
C GLY A 45 15.20 8.21 -34.49
N PRO A 46 15.72 8.86 -35.55
CA PRO A 46 14.91 9.57 -36.53
C PRO A 46 13.92 8.64 -37.25
N SER A 47 12.64 8.98 -37.15
CA SER A 47 11.51 8.22 -37.72
C SER A 47 11.57 8.08 -39.24
N ARG A 48 12.38 8.89 -39.94
CA ARG A 48 12.34 9.01 -41.41
C ARG A 48 13.02 7.86 -42.18
N ASN A 49 13.94 7.10 -41.58
CA ASN A 49 14.74 6.09 -42.31
C ASN A 49 14.64 4.66 -41.74
N GLY A 50 13.65 4.35 -40.91
CA GLY A 50 13.39 2.97 -40.44
C GLY A 50 14.42 2.35 -39.48
N ARG A 51 15.59 2.98 -39.27
CA ARG A 51 16.66 2.52 -38.35
C ARG A 51 16.58 3.20 -36.99
N GLY A 52 15.51 2.92 -36.23
CA GLY A 52 15.45 3.27 -34.81
C GLY A 52 15.99 2.13 -33.94
N THR A 53 16.90 2.43 -33.01
CA THR A 53 17.46 1.49 -32.04
C THR A 53 16.40 1.15 -30.98
N LYS A 54 16.27 -0.14 -30.65
CA LYS A 54 15.38 -0.60 -29.57
C LYS A 54 16.16 -0.60 -28.25
N LEU A 55 15.81 0.32 -27.34
CA LEU A 55 16.38 0.39 -26.00
C LEU A 55 15.46 -0.27 -24.97
N LYS A 56 16.05 -0.97 -24.01
CA LYS A 56 15.35 -1.43 -22.80
C LYS A 56 15.31 -0.29 -21.79
N VAL A 57 14.11 0.16 -21.43
CA VAL A 57 13.90 1.17 -20.38
C VAL A 57 13.18 0.51 -19.22
N HIS A 58 13.74 0.56 -18.02
CA HIS A 58 13.11 -0.05 -16.84
C HIS A 58 11.74 0.56 -16.57
N ASN A 59 10.77 -0.25 -16.16
CA ASN A 59 9.38 0.18 -15.96
C ASN A 59 9.09 0.76 -14.55
N GLY A 60 10.13 0.99 -13.74
CA GLY A 60 10.03 1.40 -12.33
C GLY A 60 9.74 0.30 -11.29
N ALA A 61 9.50 -0.96 -11.67
CA ALA A 61 9.28 -2.04 -10.71
C ALA A 61 10.48 -2.22 -9.76
N HIS A 62 10.22 -2.54 -8.50
CA HIS A 62 11.20 -2.91 -7.49
C HIS A 62 12.31 -1.88 -7.21
N LYS A 63 12.00 -0.60 -7.43
CA LYS A 63 12.97 0.51 -7.35
C LYS A 63 12.63 1.57 -6.32
N ALA A 64 11.53 1.42 -5.59
CA ALA A 64 11.22 2.33 -4.50
C ALA A 64 12.29 2.15 -3.41
N THR A 65 13.11 3.18 -3.20
CA THR A 65 14.18 3.14 -2.19
C THR A 65 13.64 3.12 -0.76
N TRP A 66 12.37 3.50 -0.59
CA TRP A 66 11.67 3.58 0.69
C TRP A 66 10.98 2.26 1.08
N ALA A 67 11.11 1.18 0.31
CA ALA A 67 10.51 -0.11 0.68
C ALA A 67 11.35 -1.32 0.24
N LYS A 68 11.40 -2.31 1.12
CA LYS A 68 12.05 -3.61 0.86
C LYS A 68 11.14 -4.75 1.26
N THR A 69 10.89 -5.66 0.34
CA THR A 69 10.07 -6.84 0.52
C THR A 69 10.94 -8.09 0.58
N THR A 70 10.78 -8.88 1.63
CA THR A 70 11.32 -10.25 1.72
C THR A 70 10.18 -11.24 1.57
N ILE A 71 10.23 -12.05 0.51
CA ILE A 71 9.24 -13.11 0.24
C ILE A 71 9.85 -14.43 0.67
N ASN A 72 9.21 -15.12 1.61
CA ASN A 72 9.57 -16.49 1.96
C ASN A 72 8.54 -17.44 1.34
N SER A 73 8.96 -18.14 0.28
CA SER A 73 8.09 -18.99 -0.52
C SER A 73 7.66 -20.23 0.27
N ARG A 74 8.54 -20.84 1.09
CA ARG A 74 8.21 -22.01 1.93
C ARG A 74 7.28 -21.68 3.08
N LEU A 75 7.56 -20.61 3.83
CA LEU A 75 6.79 -20.19 5.00
C LEU A 75 5.49 -19.47 4.64
N ARG A 76 5.29 -19.12 3.37
CA ARG A 76 4.11 -18.37 2.89
C ARG A 76 3.95 -17.03 3.60
N THR A 77 5.09 -16.37 3.86
CA THR A 77 5.14 -15.06 4.50
C THR A 77 5.82 -14.04 3.61
N ILE A 78 5.33 -12.80 3.68
CA ILE A 78 5.94 -11.64 3.02
C ILE A 78 6.13 -10.59 4.11
N ASN A 79 7.37 -10.18 4.34
CA ASN A 79 7.68 -9.08 5.23
C ASN A 79 8.07 -7.88 4.38
N ILE A 80 7.43 -6.73 4.61
CA ILE A 80 7.68 -5.50 3.87
C ILE A 80 8.14 -4.44 4.85
N ASP A 81 9.42 -4.10 4.81
CA ASP A 81 9.95 -2.96 5.55
C ASP A 81 9.70 -1.70 4.74
N VAL A 82 9.06 -0.71 5.35
CA VAL A 82 8.77 0.59 4.72
C VAL A 82 9.42 1.69 5.54
N TYR A 83 10.18 2.56 4.88
CA TYR A 83 11.02 3.56 5.53
C TYR A 83 10.36 4.94 5.48
N LEU A 84 10.11 5.53 6.65
CA LEU A 84 9.56 6.87 6.79
C LEU A 84 10.54 7.76 7.58
N ASN A 85 10.73 8.98 7.11
CA ASN A 85 11.47 10.01 7.82
C ASN A 85 10.49 10.95 8.53
N PHE A 86 10.02 10.52 9.69
CA PHE A 86 9.19 11.34 10.59
C PHE A 86 9.99 12.53 11.13
N LYS A 87 9.55 13.74 10.79
CA LYS A 87 10.17 14.99 11.21
C LYS A 87 9.54 15.45 12.51
N GLN A 88 10.39 15.80 13.47
CA GLN A 88 9.94 16.34 14.77
C GLN A 88 9.48 17.79 14.65
N ASN A 89 10.12 18.60 13.80
CA ASN A 89 9.84 20.02 13.64
C ASN A 89 9.77 20.75 15.00
N SER A 90 8.69 21.49 15.26
CA SER A 90 8.46 22.21 16.52
C SER A 90 7.79 21.37 17.61
N LEU A 91 7.51 20.08 17.37
CA LEU A 91 6.85 19.23 18.35
C LEU A 91 7.73 19.02 19.58
N GLN A 92 7.09 19.05 20.76
CA GLN A 92 7.71 18.56 21.98
C GLN A 92 8.06 17.08 21.85
N GLN A 93 9.12 16.64 22.53
CA GLN A 93 9.63 15.27 22.38
C GLN A 93 8.57 14.20 22.70
N GLY A 94 7.76 14.40 23.75
CA GLY A 94 6.69 13.47 24.11
C GLY A 94 5.64 13.32 23.02
N ASP A 95 5.25 14.45 22.42
CA ASP A 95 4.29 14.50 21.32
C ASP A 95 4.83 13.85 20.06
N TYR A 96 6.06 14.17 19.68
CA TYR A 96 6.73 13.53 18.55
C TYR A 96 6.80 12.01 18.71
N LEU A 97 7.21 11.51 19.89
CA LEU A 97 7.28 10.07 20.16
C LEU A 97 5.90 9.41 20.11
N LYS A 98 4.88 10.07 20.65
CA LYS A 98 3.49 9.59 20.59
C LYS A 98 3.03 9.47 19.14
N LEU A 99 3.11 10.56 18.37
CA LEU A 99 2.62 10.59 16.99
C LEU A 99 3.37 9.61 16.09
N LYS A 100 4.70 9.55 16.19
CA LYS A 100 5.52 8.56 15.49
C LYS A 100 5.08 7.13 15.81
N THR A 101 4.85 6.82 17.08
CA THR A 101 4.41 5.48 17.52
C THR A 101 3.03 5.14 16.96
N LEU A 102 2.09 6.08 17.00
CA LEU A 102 0.76 5.89 16.44
C LEU A 102 0.80 5.71 14.92
N ALA A 103 1.55 6.53 14.19
CA ALA A 103 1.67 6.42 12.73
C ALA A 103 2.23 5.04 12.33
N ILE A 104 3.29 4.58 13.00
CA ILE A 104 3.87 3.23 12.78
C ILE A 104 2.83 2.14 13.08
N ALA A 105 2.13 2.24 14.22
CA ALA A 105 1.11 1.25 14.59
C ALA A 105 -0.04 1.21 13.57
N GLY A 106 -0.50 2.37 13.08
CA GLY A 106 -1.54 2.49 12.08
C GLY A 106 -1.14 1.88 10.75
N ILE A 107 0.00 2.29 10.18
CA ILE A 107 0.46 1.73 8.90
C ILE A 107 0.61 0.21 9.00
N LYS A 108 1.23 -0.30 10.07
CA LYS A 108 1.34 -1.75 10.30
C LYS A 108 -0.03 -2.44 10.35
N GLN A 109 -0.97 -1.89 11.11
CA GLN A 109 -2.30 -2.46 11.28
C GLN A 109 -3.08 -2.51 9.96
N TYR A 110 -3.11 -1.40 9.23
CA TYR A 110 -4.00 -1.26 8.07
C TYR A 110 -3.39 -1.79 6.76
N TRP A 111 -2.06 -1.96 6.67
CA TRP A 111 -1.39 -2.49 5.47
C TRP A 111 -0.93 -3.96 5.60
N SER A 112 -0.95 -4.54 6.80
CA SER A 112 -0.71 -5.98 6.97
C SER A 112 -1.99 -6.76 6.71
N ASN A 113 -1.97 -7.67 5.75
CA ASN A 113 -3.12 -8.50 5.41
C ASN A 113 -2.64 -9.75 4.64
N THR A 114 -3.56 -10.53 4.11
CA THR A 114 -3.24 -11.64 3.20
C THR A 114 -3.38 -11.25 1.74
N ILE A 115 -2.53 -11.83 0.89
CA ILE A 115 -2.68 -11.73 -0.57
C ILE A 115 -2.61 -13.11 -1.20
N THR A 116 -3.07 -13.23 -2.44
CA THR A 116 -2.94 -14.42 -3.26
C THR A 116 -2.17 -14.09 -4.54
N VAL A 117 -1.08 -14.82 -4.79
CA VAL A 117 -0.25 -14.71 -6.00
C VAL A 117 -0.05 -16.10 -6.57
N ALA A 118 -0.33 -16.28 -7.87
CA ALA A 118 -0.27 -17.59 -8.54
C ALA A 118 -1.04 -18.71 -7.79
N GLY A 119 -2.21 -18.38 -7.24
CA GLY A 119 -3.03 -19.32 -6.46
C GLY A 119 -2.49 -19.65 -5.06
N VAL A 120 -1.34 -19.10 -4.66
CA VAL A 120 -0.74 -19.30 -3.34
C VAL A 120 -1.09 -18.12 -2.44
N ARG A 121 -1.63 -18.41 -1.25
CA ARG A 121 -1.92 -17.40 -0.22
C ARG A 121 -0.68 -17.10 0.62
N PHE A 122 -0.41 -15.82 0.84
CA PHE A 122 0.67 -15.33 1.68
C PHE A 122 0.11 -14.49 2.83
N ASN A 123 0.73 -14.61 4.01
CA ASN A 123 0.54 -13.66 5.10
C ASN A 123 1.54 -12.50 4.93
N VAL A 124 1.04 -11.28 4.76
CA VAL A 124 1.85 -10.08 4.58
C VAL A 124 1.91 -9.28 5.88
N ILE A 125 3.13 -8.98 6.31
CA ILE A 125 3.41 -8.14 7.47
C ILE A 125 4.16 -6.91 6.98
N VAL A 126 3.59 -5.73 7.20
CA VAL A 126 4.24 -4.45 6.91
C VAL A 126 4.88 -3.92 8.19
N ASN A 127 6.16 -3.56 8.10
CA ASN A 127 6.97 -3.04 9.19
C ASN A 127 7.40 -1.60 8.87
N PRO A 128 6.67 -0.59 9.38
CA PRO A 128 7.06 0.79 9.22
C PRO A 128 8.24 1.11 10.15
N LEU A 129 9.29 1.67 9.58
CA LEU A 129 10.53 1.97 10.27
C LEU A 129 10.90 3.43 10.08
N HIS A 130 11.33 4.08 11.16
CA HIS A 130 11.88 5.42 11.07
C HIS A 130 13.30 5.38 10.51
N LYS A 131 13.59 6.18 9.49
CA LYS A 131 14.93 6.33 8.93
C LYS A 131 15.18 7.80 8.56
N SER A 132 16.21 8.40 9.17
CA SER A 132 16.59 9.79 8.92
C SER A 132 17.51 9.89 7.69
N SER A 133 17.00 9.49 6.53
CA SER A 133 17.74 9.50 5.26
C SER A 133 16.83 9.86 4.08
N SER A 134 17.43 10.29 2.98
CA SER A 134 16.72 10.75 1.77
C SER A 134 16.01 9.64 1.00
N ASP A 135 16.32 8.38 1.29
CA ASP A 135 15.67 7.22 0.68
C ASP A 135 14.39 6.78 1.40
N ALA A 136 13.97 7.47 2.46
CA ALA A 136 12.72 7.27 3.18
C ALA A 136 11.66 8.31 2.78
N ILE A 137 10.38 7.97 2.91
CA ILE A 137 9.28 8.92 2.67
C ILE A 137 9.31 10.00 3.77
N PRO A 138 9.52 11.28 3.45
CA PRO A 138 9.51 12.31 4.47
C PRO A 138 8.08 12.62 4.93
N VAL A 139 7.92 12.75 6.25
CA VAL A 139 6.62 12.97 6.89
C VAL A 139 6.76 14.03 7.98
N ASP A 140 6.06 15.13 7.82
CA ASP A 140 5.80 16.10 8.89
C ASP A 140 4.72 15.55 9.83
N LEU A 141 5.03 15.60 11.12
CA LEU A 141 4.07 15.30 12.18
C LEU A 141 3.61 16.62 12.79
N GLU A 142 2.30 16.78 12.90
CA GLU A 142 1.68 18.03 13.34
C GLU A 142 0.53 17.75 14.31
N ILE A 143 0.18 18.76 15.10
CA ILE A 143 -0.96 18.72 16.01
C ILE A 143 -1.88 19.89 15.67
N GLU A 144 -3.16 19.58 15.47
CA GLU A 144 -4.22 20.56 15.46
C GLU A 144 -4.75 20.72 16.89
N GLU A 145 -4.51 21.89 17.47
CA GLU A 145 -4.86 22.23 18.85
C GLU A 145 -6.28 22.81 18.97
N SER A 146 -6.89 23.24 17.87
CA SER A 146 -8.27 23.75 17.85
C SER A 146 -9.32 22.65 17.65
N GLU A 147 -10.59 22.97 17.91
CA GLU A 147 -11.73 22.08 17.60
C GLU A 147 -11.95 21.89 16.11
N SER A 148 -11.32 22.72 15.26
CA SER A 148 -11.41 22.58 13.82
C SER A 148 -10.63 21.36 13.36
N TYR A 149 -11.12 20.70 12.31
CA TYR A 149 -10.43 19.53 11.76
C TYR A 149 -9.25 19.96 10.87
N GLY A 150 -8.03 19.64 11.29
CA GLY A 150 -6.82 19.81 10.49
C GLY A 150 -6.70 18.68 9.46
N ARG A 151 -6.51 19.01 8.18
CA ARG A 151 -6.48 17.98 7.13
C ARG A 151 -5.07 17.46 6.87
N SER A 152 -4.80 16.21 7.24
CA SER A 152 -3.62 15.47 6.77
C SER A 152 -3.60 15.38 5.25
N MET A 153 -2.40 15.33 4.68
CA MET A 153 -2.22 15.24 3.24
C MET A 153 -0.89 14.58 2.87
N ASN A 154 -0.91 13.77 1.81
CA ASN A 154 0.29 13.33 1.15
C ASN A 154 0.19 13.62 -0.35
N PRO A 155 0.81 14.72 -0.83
CA PRO A 155 0.75 15.06 -2.24
C PRO A 155 1.52 14.05 -3.10
N ALA A 156 2.47 13.31 -2.53
CA ALA A 156 3.30 12.28 -3.16
C ALA A 156 4.05 12.72 -4.44
N ILE A 157 3.99 14.00 -4.81
CA ILE A 157 4.65 14.66 -5.94
C ILE A 157 5.16 16.03 -5.46
N LEU A 158 6.22 16.52 -6.12
CA LEU A 158 6.79 17.87 -6.04
C LEU A 158 7.82 18.08 -4.92
N GLY A 159 8.31 17.02 -4.29
CA GLY A 159 9.26 17.17 -3.17
C GLY A 159 8.62 17.82 -1.94
N ILE A 160 7.29 17.74 -1.83
CA ILE A 160 6.52 18.15 -0.67
C ILE A 160 6.38 16.94 0.24
N ASP A 161 6.64 17.14 1.53
CA ASP A 161 6.53 16.11 2.54
C ASP A 161 5.06 15.72 2.77
N ALA A 162 4.81 14.48 3.19
CA ALA A 162 3.50 14.13 3.71
C ALA A 162 3.28 14.82 5.06
N SER A 163 2.08 15.32 5.36
CA SER A 163 1.73 15.88 6.67
C SER A 163 0.66 15.01 7.33
N PHE A 164 0.97 14.48 8.51
CA PHE A 164 0.04 13.73 9.36
C PHE A 164 -0.33 14.58 10.56
N ILE A 165 -1.60 14.98 10.62
CA ILE A 165 -2.12 15.92 11.63
C ILE A 165 -2.95 15.18 12.68
N TYR A 166 -2.57 15.34 13.95
CA TYR A 166 -3.26 14.78 15.11
C TYR A 166 -4.26 15.79 15.70
N GLN A 167 -5.53 15.41 15.83
CA GLN A 167 -6.63 16.31 16.21
C GLN A 167 -6.77 16.51 17.72
N ARG A 168 -5.75 17.02 18.40
CA ARG A 168 -5.77 17.15 19.87
C ARG A 168 -6.92 18.03 20.36
N GLY A 169 -7.21 19.13 19.67
CA GLY A 169 -8.28 20.05 20.05
C GLY A 169 -9.67 19.42 20.00
N SER A 170 -9.88 18.30 19.30
CA SER A 170 -11.17 17.59 19.31
C SER A 170 -11.57 17.07 20.71
N VAL A 171 -10.64 16.99 21.66
CA VAL A 171 -10.96 16.66 23.07
C VAL A 171 -11.88 17.70 23.70
N THR A 172 -11.74 18.99 23.35
CA THR A 172 -12.59 20.06 23.92
C THR A 172 -14.03 19.97 23.39
N ALA A 173 -14.20 19.43 22.19
CA ALA A 173 -15.49 19.02 21.62
C ALA A 173 -16.05 17.70 22.19
N GLY A 174 -15.41 17.12 23.22
CA GLY A 174 -15.86 15.90 23.91
C GLY A 174 -15.46 14.59 23.25
N ILE A 175 -14.59 14.61 22.23
CA ILE A 175 -14.11 13.38 21.58
C ILE A 175 -13.05 12.70 22.47
N PRO A 176 -13.21 11.40 22.83
CA PRO A 176 -12.24 10.71 23.66
C PRO A 176 -10.86 10.60 22.99
N SER A 177 -9.79 10.83 23.75
CA SER A 177 -8.40 10.77 23.25
C SER A 177 -8.06 9.45 22.55
N LYS A 178 -8.61 8.34 23.02
CA LYS A 178 -8.44 7.03 22.35
C LYS A 178 -9.00 7.01 20.92
N LEU A 179 -10.13 7.67 20.70
CA LEU A 179 -10.74 7.72 19.37
C LEU A 179 -9.91 8.59 18.42
N ILE A 180 -9.31 9.68 18.94
CA ILE A 180 -8.38 10.53 18.20
C ILE A 180 -7.09 9.76 17.86
N ASP A 181 -6.54 8.99 18.81
CA ASP A 181 -5.39 8.12 18.56
C ASP A 181 -5.68 7.08 17.46
N ASP A 182 -6.87 6.46 17.48
CA ASP A 182 -7.26 5.45 16.49
C ASP A 182 -7.59 6.06 15.11
N GLU A 183 -8.14 7.27 15.07
CA GLU A 183 -8.32 8.04 13.83
C GLU A 183 -6.97 8.45 13.24
N PHE A 184 -6.04 8.94 14.05
CA PHE A 184 -4.70 9.31 13.58
C PHE A 184 -3.98 8.11 12.95
N LYS A 185 -4.05 6.92 13.57
CA LYS A 185 -3.56 5.66 12.97
C LYS A 185 -4.17 5.40 11.60
N LEU A 186 -5.49 5.55 11.46
CA LEU A 186 -6.22 5.32 10.21
C LEU A 186 -5.77 6.31 9.13
N VAL A 187 -5.72 7.59 9.46
CA VAL A 187 -5.33 8.66 8.54
C VAL A 187 -3.86 8.53 8.13
N SER A 188 -2.93 8.30 9.06
CA SER A 188 -1.52 8.05 8.72
C SER A 188 -1.35 6.89 7.74
N ALA A 189 -2.13 5.82 7.91
CA ALA A 189 -2.10 4.68 6.99
C ALA A 189 -2.69 5.00 5.61
N HIS A 190 -3.75 5.81 5.56
CA HIS A 190 -4.32 6.31 4.31
C HIS A 190 -3.31 7.18 3.55
N GLU A 191 -2.72 8.15 4.24
CA GLU A 191 -1.74 9.06 3.66
C GLU A 191 -0.47 8.34 3.21
N PHE A 192 0.02 7.36 3.96
CA PHE A 192 1.11 6.48 3.48
C PHE A 192 0.75 5.78 2.15
N GLY A 193 -0.52 5.37 2.00
CA GLY A 193 -1.02 4.76 0.78
C GLY A 193 -0.92 5.63 -0.47
N HIS A 194 -1.00 6.95 -0.31
CA HIS A 194 -0.79 7.88 -1.42
C HIS A 194 0.61 7.78 -2.01
N SER A 195 1.66 7.53 -1.22
CA SER A 195 3.02 7.29 -1.72
C SER A 195 3.07 6.05 -2.62
N ILE A 196 2.38 4.97 -2.23
CA ILE A 196 2.32 3.73 -3.00
C ILE A 196 1.55 3.94 -4.30
N LEU A 197 0.32 4.46 -4.21
CA LEU A 197 -0.54 4.65 -5.39
C LEU A 197 0.05 5.65 -6.37
N MET A 198 0.76 6.67 -5.87
CA MET A 198 1.47 7.62 -6.72
C MET A 198 2.63 6.97 -7.46
N TYR A 199 3.45 6.19 -6.76
CA TYR A 199 4.57 5.47 -7.37
C TYR A 199 4.10 4.52 -8.49
N VAL A 200 2.98 3.82 -8.26
CA VAL A 200 2.50 2.82 -9.21
C VAL A 200 1.65 3.43 -10.33
N GLY A 201 0.67 4.28 -10.01
CA GLY A 201 -0.34 4.73 -10.98
C GLY A 201 -0.42 6.25 -11.17
N GLY A 202 0.47 7.01 -10.53
CA GLY A 202 0.49 8.47 -10.61
C GLY A 202 -0.74 9.13 -10.00
N ILE A 203 -0.94 10.40 -10.37
CA ILE A 203 -1.97 11.28 -9.79
C ILE A 203 -3.37 10.68 -9.91
N ASN A 204 -3.69 10.07 -11.06
CA ASN A 204 -5.03 9.51 -11.30
C ASN A 204 -5.39 8.40 -10.32
N LEU A 205 -4.42 7.54 -9.96
CA LEU A 205 -4.65 6.45 -9.04
C LEU A 205 -4.66 6.95 -7.59
N SER A 206 -3.73 7.84 -7.25
CA SER A 206 -3.54 8.38 -5.90
C SER A 206 -4.60 9.42 -5.54
N TRP A 207 -4.60 10.59 -6.17
CA TRP A 207 -5.52 11.71 -5.86
C TRP A 207 -6.95 11.48 -6.38
N GLY A 208 -7.09 10.62 -7.40
CA GLY A 208 -8.40 10.14 -7.83
C GLY A 208 -9.01 9.11 -6.89
N HIS A 209 -8.31 8.67 -5.83
CA HIS A 209 -8.72 7.61 -4.90
C HIS A 209 -9.29 6.40 -5.64
N LYS A 210 -8.49 5.84 -6.57
CA LYS A 210 -8.90 4.74 -7.47
C LYS A 210 -10.13 5.07 -8.33
N GLY A 211 -10.24 6.33 -8.73
CA GLY A 211 -11.33 6.85 -9.55
C GLY A 211 -12.61 7.21 -8.78
N SER A 212 -12.64 7.07 -7.44
CA SER A 212 -13.81 7.43 -6.62
C SER A 212 -14.00 8.94 -6.42
N THR A 213 -12.98 9.74 -6.72
CA THR A 213 -13.04 11.20 -6.66
C THR A 213 -12.67 11.84 -8.00
N ASN A 214 -13.01 13.11 -8.15
CA ASN A 214 -12.41 13.95 -9.18
C ASN A 214 -10.98 14.30 -8.76
N VAL A 215 -10.01 14.06 -9.65
CA VAL A 215 -8.57 14.13 -9.32
C VAL A 215 -8.14 15.50 -8.79
N LEU A 216 -8.67 16.59 -9.35
CA LEU A 216 -8.29 17.95 -8.98
C LEU A 216 -9.04 18.48 -7.76
N LEU A 217 -10.36 18.26 -7.70
CA LEU A 217 -11.22 18.81 -6.64
C LEU A 217 -11.37 17.86 -5.45
N GLN A 218 -10.91 16.61 -5.58
CA GLN A 218 -11.04 15.51 -4.63
C GLN A 218 -12.47 15.23 -4.10
N ASN A 219 -13.49 15.85 -4.70
CA ASN A 219 -14.89 15.57 -4.40
C ASN A 219 -15.25 14.14 -4.84
N VAL A 220 -15.97 13.42 -3.98
CA VAL A 220 -16.49 12.09 -4.26
C VAL A 220 -17.46 12.16 -5.45
N LYS A 221 -17.24 11.32 -6.45
CA LYS A 221 -18.14 11.26 -7.62
C LYS A 221 -19.50 10.71 -7.22
N ALA A 222 -20.56 11.23 -7.82
CA ALA A 222 -21.92 10.68 -7.64
C ALA A 222 -22.01 9.18 -8.00
N SER A 223 -21.20 8.72 -8.96
CA SER A 223 -21.11 7.31 -9.36
C SER A 223 -20.40 6.42 -8.33
N SER A 224 -19.65 6.97 -7.39
CA SER A 224 -18.96 6.20 -6.34
C SER A 224 -19.96 5.45 -5.46
N PRO A 225 -19.62 4.24 -5.01
CA PRO A 225 -20.49 3.47 -4.11
C PRO A 225 -20.54 4.13 -2.73
N GLY A 226 -21.61 3.88 -1.98
CA GLY A 226 -21.63 4.13 -0.54
C GLY A 226 -20.75 3.14 0.22
N TYR A 227 -20.53 3.39 1.50
CA TYR A 227 -19.78 2.45 2.34
C TYR A 227 -20.40 1.04 2.28
N PRO A 228 -19.61 -0.04 2.30
CA PRO A 228 -20.15 -1.39 2.33
C PRO A 228 -20.88 -1.65 3.65
N ASN A 229 -22.05 -2.30 3.60
CA ASN A 229 -22.83 -2.62 4.80
C ASN A 229 -22.12 -3.63 5.71
N GLN A 230 -21.37 -4.58 5.11
CA GLN A 230 -20.62 -5.62 5.80
C GLN A 230 -19.25 -5.80 5.15
N GLY A 231 -18.34 -6.49 5.84
CA GLY A 231 -16.99 -6.72 5.36
C GLY A 231 -16.09 -5.49 5.42
N LYS A 232 -15.02 -5.53 4.64
CA LYS A 232 -13.90 -4.59 4.71
C LYS A 232 -14.18 -3.30 3.95
N ILE A 233 -13.63 -2.20 4.45
CA ILE A 233 -13.64 -0.89 3.82
C ILE A 233 -12.28 -0.72 3.14
N ASP A 234 -12.28 -0.38 1.86
CA ASP A 234 -11.02 -0.13 1.14
C ASP A 234 -10.41 1.16 1.68
N LEU A 235 -9.23 1.03 2.31
CA LEU A 235 -8.53 2.14 2.95
C LEU A 235 -8.31 3.31 1.98
N MET A 236 -8.05 3.05 0.70
CA MET A 236 -7.66 4.07 -0.27
C MET A 236 -8.83 4.63 -1.11
N LYS A 237 -10.05 4.16 -0.86
CA LYS A 237 -11.23 4.56 -1.62
C LYS A 237 -12.09 5.51 -0.83
N TYR A 238 -12.59 6.55 -1.49
CA TYR A 238 -13.66 7.37 -0.94
C TYR A 238 -15.01 6.82 -1.32
N TYR A 239 -15.95 6.96 -0.39
CA TYR A 239 -17.29 6.44 -0.51
C TYR A 239 -18.29 7.58 -0.48
N ASN A 240 -19.42 7.37 -1.15
CA ASN A 240 -20.48 8.35 -1.23
C ASN A 240 -21.44 8.20 -0.05
N ASP A 241 -21.30 9.10 0.93
CA ASP A 241 -22.10 9.11 2.16
C ASP A 241 -23.61 9.29 1.94
N THR A 242 -24.02 9.89 0.80
CA THR A 242 -25.45 9.98 0.45
C THR A 242 -26.09 8.64 0.11
N LYS A 243 -25.28 7.63 -0.23
CA LYS A 243 -25.76 6.28 -0.55
C LYS A 243 -25.71 5.36 0.66
N ASN A 244 -24.64 5.46 1.44
CA ASN A 244 -24.49 4.77 2.72
C ASN A 244 -23.31 5.35 3.49
N THR A 245 -23.43 5.47 4.81
CA THR A 245 -22.40 6.04 5.69
C THR A 245 -21.72 4.96 6.52
N ALA A 246 -20.51 5.26 6.99
CA ALA A 246 -19.85 4.49 8.03
C ALA A 246 -19.35 5.44 9.11
N ASN A 247 -19.74 5.21 10.36
CA ASN A 247 -19.24 6.01 11.47
C ASN A 247 -17.74 5.75 11.69
N LEU A 248 -17.07 6.65 12.43
CA LEU A 248 -15.63 6.57 12.66
C LEU A 248 -15.18 5.23 13.25
N LYS A 249 -15.95 4.66 14.19
CA LYS A 249 -15.64 3.35 14.77
C LYS A 249 -15.69 2.23 13.72
N GLN A 250 -16.66 2.25 12.81
CA GLN A 250 -16.74 1.31 11.70
C GLN A 250 -15.55 1.49 10.74
N ARG A 251 -15.19 2.73 10.42
CA ARG A 251 -14.02 3.03 9.58
C ARG A 251 -12.72 2.52 10.22
N ILE A 252 -12.48 2.80 11.49
CA ILE A 252 -11.32 2.32 12.25
C ILE A 252 -11.23 0.80 12.28
N THR A 253 -12.35 0.11 12.47
CA THR A 253 -12.34 -1.36 12.66
C THR A 253 -12.36 -2.16 11.37
N ARG A 254 -12.86 -1.58 10.28
CA ARG A 254 -13.11 -2.32 9.03
C ARG A 254 -12.23 -1.90 7.88
N SER A 255 -11.56 -0.75 7.97
CA SER A 255 -10.65 -0.31 6.91
C SER A 255 -9.41 -1.18 6.86
N GLU A 256 -8.93 -1.45 5.65
CA GLU A 256 -7.64 -2.09 5.39
C GLU A 256 -7.19 -1.83 3.95
N ALA A 257 -5.90 -1.92 3.69
CA ALA A 257 -5.39 -1.98 2.34
C ALA A 257 -5.88 -3.28 1.70
N ILE A 258 -6.62 -3.15 0.60
CA ILE A 258 -7.09 -4.30 -0.15
C ILE A 258 -5.92 -4.98 -0.87
N GLU A 259 -6.08 -6.25 -1.20
CA GLU A 259 -5.02 -7.09 -1.77
C GLU A 259 -4.29 -6.45 -2.97
N VAL A 260 -5.00 -5.79 -3.88
CA VAL A 260 -4.39 -5.12 -5.03
C VAL A 260 -3.42 -4.00 -4.62
N ASP A 261 -3.66 -3.29 -3.53
CA ASP A 261 -2.75 -2.23 -3.06
C ASP A 261 -1.52 -2.80 -2.37
N ILE A 262 -1.65 -3.91 -1.65
CA ILE A 262 -0.50 -4.61 -1.08
C ILE A 262 0.38 -5.15 -2.20
N LYS A 263 -0.21 -5.65 -3.29
CA LYS A 263 0.53 -6.03 -4.50
C LYS A 263 1.24 -4.84 -5.14
N ARG A 264 0.62 -3.64 -5.15
CA ARG A 264 1.26 -2.40 -5.59
C ARG A 264 2.47 -2.04 -4.72
N LEU A 265 2.37 -2.20 -3.41
CA LEU A 265 3.48 -1.99 -2.48
C LEU A 265 4.64 -2.96 -2.76
N ILE A 266 4.36 -4.26 -2.94
CA ILE A 266 5.38 -5.27 -3.28
C ILE A 266 6.03 -4.95 -4.64
N TRP A 267 5.22 -4.56 -5.63
CA TRP A 267 5.72 -4.17 -6.94
C TRP A 267 6.64 -2.94 -6.87
N SER A 268 6.36 -1.99 -5.99
CA SER A 268 7.22 -0.82 -5.78
C SER A 268 8.54 -1.18 -5.11
N SER A 269 8.51 -2.06 -4.11
CA SER A 269 9.64 -2.35 -3.22
C SER A 269 10.73 -3.22 -3.86
N GLU A 270 11.99 -3.02 -3.43
CA GLU A 270 13.07 -3.97 -3.70
C GLU A 270 12.67 -5.37 -3.19
N VAL A 271 12.79 -6.41 -4.02
CA VAL A 271 12.39 -7.78 -3.65
C VAL A 271 13.61 -8.65 -3.35
N LEU A 272 13.59 -9.28 -2.18
CA LEU A 272 14.46 -10.38 -1.79
C LEU A 272 13.64 -11.68 -1.73
N TRP A 273 14.01 -12.64 -2.56
CA TRP A 273 13.38 -13.95 -2.59
C TRP A 273 14.12 -14.94 -1.68
N LYS A 274 13.37 -15.69 -0.87
CA LYS A 274 13.87 -16.76 -0.03
C LYS A 274 13.06 -18.02 -0.29
N ASP A 275 13.75 -19.06 -0.74
CA ASP A 275 13.20 -20.41 -0.91
C ASP A 275 13.39 -21.25 0.32
#